data_AF-A0A5S4TAM6-F1
#
_entry.id   AF-A0A5S4TAM6-F1
#
_cell.length_a   1.000
_cell.length_b   1.000
_cell.length_c   1.000
_cell.angle_alpha   90.00
_cell.angle_beta   90.00
_cell.angle_gamma   90.00
#
_symmetry.space_group_name_H-M   'P 1'
#
loop_
_entity.id
_entity.type
_entity.pdbx_description
1 polymer ?
#
loop_
_entity_poly.entity_id
_entity_poly.type
_entity_poly.pdbx_seq_one_letter_code
_entity_poly.pdbx_strand_id
1 'polypeptide(L)' 'IIRDKGIGMSDAVKHRMFEEFYQAESSHSQQGYGLGLTIVKKISQRLGAKLAVDSI' A
#
# COMPACT_ATOMS: atom_id res chain seq x y z
N ILE A 1 -5.36 -0.81 -14.09
CA ILE A 1 -4.02 -1.29 -13.67
C ILE A 1 -3.12 -0.06 -13.52
N ILE A 2 -2.38 0.05 -12.42
CA ILE A 2 -1.45 1.16 -12.14
C ILE A 2 -0.06 0.55 -11.94
N ARG A 3 0.99 1.22 -12.44
CA ARG A 3 2.39 0.80 -12.33
C ARG A 3 3.31 2.01 -12.27
N ASP A 4 4.36 1.92 -11.46
CA ASP A 4 5.46 2.86 -11.40
C ASP A 4 6.81 2.16 -11.63
N LYS A 5 7.91 2.93 -11.61
CA LYS A 5 9.30 2.45 -11.75
C LYS A 5 10.11 2.67 -10.46
N GLY A 6 9.44 2.76 -9.31
CA GLY A 6 10.06 2.95 -8.01
C GLY A 6 10.80 1.70 -7.53
N ILE A 7 11.24 1.75 -6.27
CA ILE A 7 12.05 0.70 -5.64
C ILE A 7 11.30 -0.60 -5.35
N GLY A 8 9.99 -0.63 -5.56
CA GLY A 8 9.15 -1.79 -5.25
C GLY A 8 8.83 -1.93 -3.75
N MET A 9 8.40 -3.13 -3.36
CA MET A 9 7.97 -3.45 -2.00
C MET A 9 8.39 -4.88 -1.65
N SER A 10 9.14 -5.01 -0.56
CA SER A 10 9.45 -6.32 0.02
C SER A 10 8.18 -7.07 0.42
N ASP A 11 8.28 -8.40 0.52
CA ASP A 11 7.15 -9.22 0.94
C ASP A 11 6.61 -8.79 2.31
N ALA A 12 7.47 -8.46 3.27
CA ALA A 12 7.06 -7.96 4.58
C ALA A 12 6.20 -6.68 4.47
N VAL A 13 6.57 -5.74 3.59
CA VAL A 13 5.80 -4.53 3.32
C VAL A 13 4.47 -4.87 2.66
N LYS A 14 4.43 -5.75 1.66
CA LYS A 14 3.18 -6.15 0.98
C LYS A 14 2.13 -6.74 1.93
N HIS A 15 2.56 -7.46 2.97
CA HIS A 15 1.64 -8.01 3.99
C HIS A 15 1.03 -6.91 4.88
N ARG A 16 1.78 -5.84 5.13
CA ARG A 16 1.43 -4.77 6.09
C ARG A 16 0.94 -3.48 5.43
N MET A 17 1.09 -3.31 4.11
CA MET A 17 0.83 -2.06 3.39
C MET A 17 -0.62 -1.54 3.50
N PHE A 18 -1.54 -2.38 3.96
CA PHE A 18 -2.95 -2.04 4.19
C PHE A 18 -3.31 -1.84 5.67
N GLU A 19 -2.33 -1.89 6.58
CA GLU A 19 -2.51 -1.54 7.98
C GLU A 19 -2.64 -0.02 8.12
N GLU A 20 -3.49 0.44 9.03
CA GLU A 20 -3.59 1.88 9.32
C GLU A 20 -2.30 2.37 9.95
N PHE A 21 -1.81 3.53 9.49
CA PHE A 21 -0.61 4.19 9.99
C PHE A 21 0.71 3.47 9.74
N TYR A 22 0.70 2.35 8.99
CA TYR A 22 1.92 1.67 8.62
C TYR A 22 2.72 2.45 7.58
N GLN A 23 4.02 2.63 7.85
CA GLN A 23 5.01 3.20 6.94
C GLN A 23 6.21 2.27 6.90
N ALA A 24 6.70 1.95 5.70
CA ALA A 24 7.91 1.15 5.53
C ALA A 24 9.13 1.96 5.99
N GLU A 25 10.18 1.31 6.48
CA GLU A 25 11.38 2.01 6.98
C GLU A 25 12.02 2.93 5.92
N SER A 26 11.99 2.50 4.65
CA SER A 26 12.46 3.28 3.50
C SER A 26 11.63 4.54 3.22
N SER A 27 10.48 4.70 3.87
CA SER A 27 9.56 5.84 3.71
C SER A 27 9.59 6.83 4.87
N HIS A 28 10.38 6.60 5.93
CA HIS A 28 10.48 7.53 7.07
C HIS A 28 11.03 8.91 6.70
N SER A 29 11.69 9.06 5.54
CA SER A 29 12.14 10.35 5.00
C SER A 29 11.10 11.04 4.11
N GLN A 30 9.98 10.37 3.79
CA GLN A 30 8.93 10.88 2.90
C GLN A 30 7.68 11.26 3.71
N GLN A 31 7.07 12.39 3.37
CA GLN A 31 5.87 12.87 4.05
C GLN A 31 4.68 11.93 3.80
N GLY A 32 4.01 11.52 4.88
CA GLY A 32 2.78 10.72 4.81
C GLY A 32 2.37 10.19 6.18
N TYR A 33 1.13 9.72 6.30
CA TYR A 33 0.59 9.10 7.52
C TYR A 33 0.29 7.61 7.36
N GLY A 34 0.66 6.98 6.24
CA GLY A 34 0.38 5.55 6.03
C GLY A 34 -1.12 5.22 5.90
N LEU A 35 -1.92 6.11 5.33
CA LEU A 35 -3.38 5.94 5.23
C LEU A 35 -3.88 5.65 3.81
N GLY A 36 -3.10 5.95 2.77
CA GLY A 36 -3.56 5.90 1.38
C GLY A 36 -4.07 4.52 0.94
N LEU A 37 -3.23 3.49 1.08
CA LEU A 37 -3.58 2.12 0.68
C LEU A 37 -4.70 1.54 1.55
N THR A 38 -4.74 1.89 2.84
CA THR A 38 -5.80 1.47 3.74
C THR A 38 -7.16 2.03 3.34
N ILE A 39 -7.22 3.30 2.91
CA ILE A 39 -8.41 3.91 2.34
C ILE A 39 -8.83 3.16 1.06
N VAL A 40 -7.89 2.87 0.15
CA VAL A 40 -8.16 2.12 -1.09
C VAL A 40 -8.76 0.74 -0.79
N LYS A 41 -8.22 0.01 0.19
CA LYS A 41 -8.77 -1.29 0.61
C LYS A 41 -10.19 -1.17 1.13
N LYS A 42 -10.46 -0.20 2.02
CA LYS A 42 -11.80 0.04 2.59
C LYS A 42 -12.82 0.39 1.51
N ILE A 43 -12.47 1.27 0.57
CA ILE A 43 -13.35 1.63 -0.55
C ILE A 43 -13.61 0.42 -1.44
N SER A 44 -12.57 -0.32 -1.82
CA SER A 44 -12.69 -1.51 -2.66
C SER A 44 -13.61 -2.56 -2.03
N GLN A 45 -13.46 -2.82 -0.72
CA GLN A 45 -14.33 -3.73 0.03
C GLN A 45 -15.79 -3.28 0.04
N ARG A 46 -16.05 -1.97 0.27
CA ARG A 46 -17.41 -1.41 0.23
C ARG A 46 -18.06 -1.53 -1.15
N LEU A 47 -17.27 -1.47 -2.21
CA LEU A 47 -17.73 -1.62 -3.59
C LEU A 47 -17.76 -3.08 -4.07
N GLY A 48 -17.35 -4.05 -3.25
CA GLY A 48 -17.20 -5.45 -3.68
C GLY A 48 -16.12 -5.66 -4.75
N ALA A 49 -15.20 -4.71 -4.91
CA ALA A 49 -14.14 -4.76 -5.91
C ALA A 49 -12.98 -5.67 -5.44
N LYS A 50 -12.40 -6.41 -6.39
CA LYS A 50 -11.18 -7.19 -6.16
C LYS A 50 -9.96 -6.28 -6.31
N LEU A 51 -9.08 -6.31 -5.31
CA LEU A 51 -7.82 -5.58 -5.32
C LEU A 51 -6.67 -6.60 -5.39
N ALA A 52 -5.72 -6.36 -6.29
CA ALA A 52 -4.50 -7.16 -6.43
C ALA A 52 -3.30 -6.22 -6.50
N VAL A 53 -2.19 -6.64 -5.89
CA VAL A 53 -0.91 -5.92 -5.91
C VAL A 53 0.19 -6.89 -6.34
N ASP A 54 1.10 -6.38 -7.14
CA ASP A 54 2.32 -7.08 -7.54
C ASP A 54 3.48 -6.09 -7.49
N SER A 55 4.57 -6.49 -6.85
CA SER A 55 5.76 -5.66 -6.64
C SER A 55 6.97 -6.54 -6.31
N ILE A 56 8.13 -6.12 -6.82
CA ILE A 56 9.43 -6.75 -6.63
C ILE A 56 10.14 -6.22 -5.39
#